data_AF-A0A2T2VLL9-F1
#
_entry.id   AF-A0A2T2VLL9-F1
#
_cell.length_a   1.000
_cell.length_b   1.000
_cell.length_c   1.000
_cell.angle_alpha   90.00
_cell.angle_beta   90.00
_cell.angle_gamma   90.00
#
_symmetry.space_group_name_H-M   'P 1'
#
loop_
_entity.id
_entity.type
_entity.pdbx_description
1 polymer ?
#
loop_
_entity_poly.entity_id
_entity_poly.type
_entity_poly.pdbx_seq_one_letter_code
_entity_poly.pdbx_strand_id
1 'polypeptide(L)'
;TLCEVNENRKKGDLTPYQFYGSNEDKWAEVKARAKTVLPYNKYQKFVSTKEFNAENFISRQLNDTRYISKEAKNYLKNICKDVRVAQGTLTKELRQKWGLNSILSRDQKVKTRDDHRHHAVDAITVALTKTQYLNEISRWNPYYRDPETYNFPLPWSSFYQQAYEAIHNIIISHRCRNRVTTKVKKKVKKNGKLYTAQGTAARGGLHEETFYGKRHIDEHPTYHVRVSLDSINNMAKVNRIVDRNIKQKIVNRLKEVGFDTQSKEKIPNGTFFSQDKNANEKEPLIYLPNKNGKNVPVKKVRLKANSSNIRQIREDVNKWVEPGNNHHIGIYKDAQGNYKEEPVTFWEAVQRKNNRKPVVNKEPEEGAQFVTSLEENEMFVIKLSDQELLDNKNNPQFLSKYLYRVQKISSGYYSFRHHLASTIEDESTLCRIQSFKKWQEVNPIKVRINRLGQVTPI
;
A
#
# COMPACT_ATOMS: atom_id res chain seq x y z
N THR A 1 3.66 16.40 -21.11
CA THR A 1 3.89 17.50 -22.07
C THR A 1 4.85 16.98 -23.12
N LEU A 2 4.91 17.59 -24.31
CA LEU A 2 5.97 17.28 -25.25
C LEU A 2 7.21 18.07 -24.82
N CYS A 3 8.37 17.44 -24.80
CA CYS A 3 9.66 18.07 -24.51
C CYS A 3 10.77 17.31 -25.24
N GLU A 4 11.92 17.95 -25.35
CA GLU A 4 13.11 17.30 -25.89
C GLU A 4 13.53 16.10 -25.04
N VAL A 5 14.03 15.07 -25.72
CA VAL A 5 14.41 13.80 -25.09
C VAL A 5 15.49 14.00 -24.02
N ASN A 6 16.47 14.86 -24.28
CA ASN A 6 17.56 15.13 -23.34
C ASN A 6 17.07 15.82 -22.07
N GLU A 7 16.16 16.79 -22.20
CA GLU A 7 15.57 17.48 -21.06
C GLU A 7 14.69 16.52 -20.24
N ASN A 8 13.93 15.65 -20.91
CA ASN A 8 13.13 14.62 -20.23
C ASN A 8 14.00 13.63 -19.45
N ARG A 9 15.13 13.21 -20.03
CA ARG A 9 16.10 12.31 -19.36
C ARG A 9 16.71 12.97 -18.14
N LYS A 10 17.04 14.25 -18.19
CA LYS A 10 17.58 15.01 -17.04
C LYS A 10 16.55 15.15 -15.92
N LYS A 11 15.30 15.44 -16.26
CA LYS A 11 14.20 15.56 -15.29
C LYS A 11 13.95 14.24 -14.55
N GLY A 12 13.98 13.11 -15.26
CA GLY A 12 13.67 11.80 -14.68
C GLY A 12 12.30 11.78 -13.98
N ASP A 13 12.24 11.15 -12.81
CA ASP A 13 11.02 10.98 -12.01
C ASP A 13 10.65 12.20 -11.14
N LEU A 14 11.37 13.32 -11.27
CA LEU A 14 11.07 14.56 -10.55
C LEU A 14 9.84 15.27 -11.14
N THR A 15 9.10 16.02 -10.34
CA THR A 15 8.08 16.95 -10.86
C THR A 15 8.74 18.15 -11.56
N PRO A 16 8.02 18.88 -12.44
CA PRO A 16 8.56 20.10 -13.06
C PRO A 16 9.07 21.12 -12.02
N TYR A 17 8.36 21.29 -10.90
CA TYR A 17 8.80 22.17 -9.82
C TYR A 17 10.05 21.63 -9.10
N GLN A 18 10.15 20.32 -8.84
CA GLN A 18 11.36 19.74 -8.23
C GLN A 18 12.59 19.86 -9.13
N PHE A 19 12.39 19.87 -10.46
CA PHE A 19 13.49 19.97 -11.42
C PHE A 19 13.88 21.41 -11.75
N TYR A 20 12.92 22.31 -11.95
CA TYR A 20 13.18 23.70 -12.33
C TYR A 20 13.12 24.69 -11.17
N GLY A 21 12.44 24.38 -10.08
CA GLY A 21 12.14 25.31 -8.99
C GLY A 21 13.35 25.84 -8.21
N SER A 22 14.53 25.22 -8.40
CA SER A 22 15.80 25.73 -7.86
C SER A 22 16.40 26.88 -8.67
N ASN A 23 15.93 27.11 -9.90
CA ASN A 23 16.32 28.21 -10.79
C ASN A 23 15.08 29.08 -11.06
N GLU A 24 14.99 30.22 -10.39
CA GLU A 24 13.81 31.10 -10.43
C GLU A 24 13.51 31.62 -11.83
N ASP A 25 14.52 32.02 -12.59
CA ASP A 25 14.38 32.54 -13.95
C ASP A 25 13.86 31.47 -14.91
N LYS A 26 14.50 30.29 -14.88
CA LYS A 26 14.09 29.15 -15.72
C LYS A 26 12.70 28.65 -15.32
N TRP A 27 12.36 28.68 -14.03
CA TRP A 27 11.03 28.32 -13.57
C TRP A 27 9.97 29.33 -14.01
N ALA A 28 10.26 30.63 -13.97
CA ALA A 28 9.39 31.67 -14.46
C ALA A 28 9.11 31.53 -15.97
N GLU A 29 10.15 31.28 -16.77
CA GLU A 29 10.04 31.02 -18.21
C GLU A 29 9.16 29.79 -18.49
N VAL A 30 9.46 28.67 -17.81
CA VAL A 30 8.71 27.42 -17.95
C VAL A 30 7.25 27.59 -17.54
N LYS A 31 6.98 28.37 -16.49
CA LYS A 31 5.63 28.69 -16.00
C LYS A 31 4.87 29.57 -16.99
N ALA A 32 5.51 30.57 -17.57
CA ALA A 32 4.92 31.43 -18.60
C ALA A 32 4.54 30.62 -19.85
N ARG A 33 5.48 29.80 -20.35
CA ARG A 33 5.24 28.90 -21.50
C ARG A 33 4.17 27.85 -21.21
N ALA A 34 4.14 27.30 -20.00
CA ALA A 34 3.10 26.34 -19.62
C ALA A 34 1.70 26.99 -19.60
N LYS A 35 1.60 28.27 -19.19
CA LYS A 35 0.33 29.01 -19.15
C LYS A 35 -0.22 29.28 -20.55
N THR A 36 0.64 29.53 -21.54
CA THR A 36 0.21 29.79 -22.92
C THR A 36 -0.21 28.53 -23.66
N VAL A 37 0.46 27.39 -23.40
CA VAL A 37 0.25 26.15 -24.17
C VAL A 37 -0.77 25.21 -23.52
N LEU A 38 -0.90 25.19 -22.19
CA LEU A 38 -1.70 24.18 -21.49
C LEU A 38 -3.08 24.71 -21.09
N PRO A 39 -4.15 23.89 -21.20
CA PRO A 39 -5.43 24.20 -20.58
C PRO A 39 -5.28 24.44 -19.08
N TYR A 40 -6.07 25.34 -18.52
CA TYR A 40 -5.96 25.82 -17.13
C TYR A 40 -5.78 24.70 -16.08
N ASN A 41 -6.61 23.66 -16.13
CA ASN A 41 -6.52 22.52 -15.20
C ASN A 41 -5.20 21.74 -15.32
N LYS A 42 -4.62 21.67 -16.52
CA LYS A 42 -3.33 21.00 -16.78
C LYS A 42 -2.17 21.90 -16.39
N TYR A 43 -2.30 23.21 -16.61
CA TYR A 43 -1.37 24.23 -16.13
C TYR A 43 -1.24 24.18 -14.60
N GLN A 44 -2.36 24.23 -13.87
CA GLN A 44 -2.35 24.17 -12.40
C GLN A 44 -1.64 22.90 -11.86
N LYS A 45 -1.85 21.74 -12.51
CA LYS A 45 -1.15 20.51 -12.15
C LYS A 45 0.34 20.56 -12.48
N PHE A 46 0.70 21.17 -13.60
CA PHE A 46 2.08 21.30 -14.05
C PHE A 46 2.91 22.18 -13.12
N VAL A 47 2.33 23.27 -12.61
CA VAL A 47 2.99 24.26 -11.73
C VAL A 47 2.86 23.95 -10.24
N SER A 48 2.30 22.80 -9.88
CA SER A 48 2.05 22.45 -8.49
C SER A 48 3.37 22.28 -7.72
N THR A 49 3.47 22.99 -6.59
CA THR A 49 4.58 22.86 -5.63
C THR A 49 4.32 21.80 -4.57
N LYS A 50 3.08 21.28 -4.50
CA LYS A 50 2.70 20.24 -3.54
C LYS A 50 3.44 18.95 -3.89
N GLU A 51 3.96 18.27 -2.88
CA GLU A 51 4.49 16.92 -3.07
C GLU A 51 3.39 16.03 -3.66
N PHE A 52 3.75 15.33 -4.74
CA PHE A 52 2.83 14.44 -5.40
C PHE A 52 2.58 13.21 -4.50
N ASN A 53 1.43 13.17 -3.83
CA ASN A 53 0.97 11.93 -3.22
C ASN A 53 0.35 11.03 -4.30
N ALA A 54 1.02 9.92 -4.61
CA ALA A 54 0.57 8.93 -5.59
C ALA A 54 -0.80 8.32 -5.25
N GLU A 55 -1.23 8.35 -3.99
CA GLU A 55 -2.54 7.89 -3.54
C GLU A 55 -3.69 8.74 -4.09
N ASN A 56 -3.42 10.00 -4.48
CA ASN A 56 -4.42 10.89 -5.08
C ASN A 56 -4.73 10.59 -6.56
N PHE A 57 -4.20 9.50 -7.13
CA PHE A 57 -4.54 9.06 -8.50
C PHE A 57 -5.92 8.39 -8.58
N ILE A 58 -6.93 9.11 -8.10
CA ILE A 58 -8.35 8.72 -8.04
C ILE A 58 -8.95 8.57 -9.46
N SER A 59 -8.38 9.22 -10.48
CA SER A 59 -8.97 9.27 -11.83
C SER A 59 -9.00 7.92 -12.56
N ARG A 60 -7.97 7.07 -12.41
CA ARG A 60 -8.00 5.70 -12.96
C ARG A 60 -9.03 4.85 -12.24
N GLN A 61 -9.05 4.89 -10.90
CA GLN A 61 -10.05 4.18 -10.10
C GLN A 61 -11.49 4.60 -10.44
N LEU A 62 -11.74 5.89 -10.70
CA LEU A 62 -13.06 6.39 -11.09
C LEU A 62 -13.51 5.93 -12.48
N ASN A 63 -12.58 5.81 -13.44
CA ASN A 63 -12.89 5.27 -14.78
C ASN A 63 -13.15 3.77 -14.71
N ASP A 64 -12.32 3.03 -13.97
CA ASP A 64 -12.50 1.59 -13.75
C ASP A 64 -13.84 1.32 -13.04
N THR A 65 -14.20 2.13 -12.04
CA THR A 65 -15.50 2.01 -11.35
C THR A 65 -16.68 2.23 -12.29
N ARG A 66 -16.61 3.25 -13.18
CA ARG A 66 -17.65 3.49 -14.18
C ARG A 66 -17.79 2.34 -15.16
N TYR A 67 -16.68 1.80 -15.64
CA TYR A 67 -16.66 0.65 -16.54
C TYR A 67 -17.26 -0.58 -15.85
N ILE A 68 -16.82 -0.90 -14.63
CA ILE A 68 -17.34 -2.02 -13.83
C ILE A 68 -18.86 -1.90 -13.65
N SER A 69 -19.38 -0.71 -13.31
CA SER A 69 -20.83 -0.50 -13.17
C SER A 69 -21.59 -0.74 -14.47
N LYS A 70 -21.02 -0.34 -15.62
CA LYS A 70 -21.63 -0.57 -16.94
C LYS A 70 -21.65 -2.05 -17.30
N GLU A 71 -20.53 -2.75 -17.11
CA GLU A 71 -20.45 -4.19 -17.38
C GLU A 71 -21.30 -5.01 -16.41
N ALA A 72 -21.33 -4.66 -15.12
CA ALA A 72 -22.19 -5.29 -14.13
C ALA A 72 -23.68 -5.12 -14.51
N LYS A 73 -24.09 -3.94 -14.98
CA LYS A 73 -25.45 -3.71 -15.50
C LYS A 73 -25.76 -4.64 -16.67
N ASN A 74 -24.86 -4.74 -17.65
CA ASN A 74 -25.05 -5.58 -18.83
C ASN A 74 -25.16 -7.06 -18.42
N TYR A 75 -24.29 -7.52 -17.54
CA TYR A 75 -24.31 -8.89 -17.02
C TYR A 75 -25.61 -9.19 -16.25
N LEU A 76 -26.01 -8.30 -15.33
CA LEU A 76 -27.22 -8.49 -14.52
C LEU A 76 -28.49 -8.44 -15.37
N LYS A 77 -28.54 -7.64 -16.45
CA LYS A 77 -29.70 -7.59 -17.36
C LYS A 77 -30.01 -8.91 -18.06
N ASN A 78 -29.04 -9.82 -18.16
CA ASN A 78 -29.27 -11.15 -18.70
C ASN A 78 -30.11 -12.04 -17.76
N ILE A 79 -30.21 -11.68 -16.48
CA ILE A 79 -30.89 -12.46 -15.43
C ILE A 79 -32.08 -11.66 -14.85
N CYS A 80 -31.87 -10.37 -14.60
CA CYS A 80 -32.81 -9.47 -13.95
C CYS A 80 -33.46 -8.53 -14.99
N LYS A 81 -34.79 -8.40 -14.93
CA LYS A 81 -35.57 -7.56 -15.84
C LYS A 81 -35.34 -6.05 -15.62
N ASP A 82 -35.27 -5.62 -14.37
CA ASP A 82 -35.04 -4.21 -14.00
C ASP A 82 -33.66 -4.05 -13.34
N VAL A 83 -32.75 -3.39 -14.06
CA VAL A 83 -31.40 -3.07 -13.58
C VAL A 83 -31.09 -1.61 -13.85
N ARG A 84 -30.95 -0.84 -12.77
CA ARG A 84 -30.68 0.60 -12.80
C ARG A 84 -29.28 0.88 -12.26
N VAL A 85 -28.69 1.96 -12.75
CA VAL A 85 -27.41 2.46 -12.27
C VAL A 85 -27.64 3.89 -11.80
N ALA A 86 -27.44 4.14 -10.51
CA ALA A 86 -27.55 5.48 -9.95
C ALA A 86 -26.29 6.30 -10.26
N GLN A 87 -26.48 7.60 -10.52
CA GLN A 87 -25.36 8.53 -10.62
C GLN A 87 -24.82 8.87 -9.22
N GLY A 88 -23.50 9.04 -9.11
CA GLY A 88 -22.86 9.33 -7.83
C GLY A 88 -23.27 10.69 -7.23
N THR A 89 -23.58 11.68 -8.08
CA THR A 89 -24.10 12.99 -7.69
C THR A 89 -25.46 12.87 -7.02
N LEU A 90 -26.40 12.17 -7.66
CA LEU A 90 -27.72 11.87 -7.11
C LEU A 90 -27.64 11.14 -5.75
N THR A 91 -26.79 10.12 -5.68
CA THR A 91 -26.59 9.36 -4.43
C THR A 91 -26.06 10.27 -3.32
N LYS A 92 -25.17 11.22 -3.64
CA LYS A 92 -24.65 12.20 -2.67
C LYS A 92 -25.76 13.13 -2.17
N GLU A 93 -26.60 13.64 -3.05
CA GLU A 93 -27.70 14.55 -2.71
C GLU A 93 -28.76 13.87 -1.85
N LEU A 94 -29.22 12.66 -2.24
CA LEU A 94 -30.17 11.89 -1.44
C LEU A 94 -29.63 11.56 -0.05
N ARG A 95 -28.36 11.13 0.03
CA ARG A 95 -27.70 10.84 1.31
C ARG A 95 -27.61 12.08 2.22
N GLN A 96 -27.42 13.27 1.65
CA GLN A 96 -27.46 14.54 2.40
C GLN A 96 -28.87 14.87 2.87
N LYS A 97 -29.86 14.73 1.98
CA LYS A 97 -31.26 15.07 2.25
C LYS A 97 -31.93 14.18 3.29
N TRP A 98 -31.61 12.90 3.28
CA TRP A 98 -32.09 11.93 4.28
C TRP A 98 -31.27 11.92 5.57
N GLY A 99 -30.30 12.83 5.73
CA GLY A 99 -29.46 12.90 6.93
C GLY A 99 -28.47 11.74 7.09
N LEU A 100 -28.37 10.81 6.14
CA LEU A 100 -27.58 9.58 6.29
C LEU A 100 -26.06 9.82 6.46
N ASN A 101 -25.56 11.01 6.14
CA ASN A 101 -24.16 11.37 6.42
C ASN A 101 -23.82 11.36 7.92
N SER A 102 -24.78 11.64 8.80
CA SER A 102 -24.55 11.68 10.24
C SER A 102 -24.56 10.32 10.92
N ILE A 103 -24.94 9.24 10.21
CA ILE A 103 -25.03 7.90 10.84
C ILE A 103 -23.68 7.44 11.38
N LEU A 104 -22.59 7.73 10.67
CA LEU A 104 -21.24 7.28 11.04
C LEU A 104 -20.37 8.40 11.61
N SER A 105 -20.78 9.65 11.44
CA SER A 105 -20.02 10.82 11.88
C SER A 105 -20.42 11.18 13.31
N ARG A 106 -19.49 11.06 14.26
CA ARG A 106 -19.77 11.30 15.68
C ARG A 106 -20.20 12.75 15.98
N ASP A 107 -19.70 13.74 15.23
CA ASP A 107 -19.99 15.17 15.48
C ASP A 107 -20.04 16.06 14.22
N GLN A 108 -19.98 15.49 13.01
CA GLN A 108 -19.90 16.27 11.77
C GLN A 108 -21.00 15.89 10.78
N LYS A 109 -21.73 16.87 10.23
CA LYS A 109 -22.66 16.68 9.08
C LYS A 109 -21.94 16.29 7.77
N VAL A 110 -20.67 15.91 7.85
CA VAL A 110 -19.78 15.59 6.73
C VAL A 110 -19.55 14.09 6.69
N LYS A 111 -19.58 13.50 5.49
CA LYS A 111 -19.29 12.07 5.26
C LYS A 111 -17.86 11.76 5.72
N THR A 112 -17.72 10.95 6.77
CA THR A 112 -16.43 10.37 7.12
C THR A 112 -16.15 9.14 6.23
N ARG A 113 -14.88 8.96 5.85
CA ARG A 113 -14.39 7.85 5.01
C ARG A 113 -13.37 6.99 5.76
N ASP A 114 -13.39 7.09 7.07
CA ASP A 114 -12.59 6.36 8.06
C ASP A 114 -13.25 5.05 8.49
N ASP A 115 -14.57 4.91 8.29
CA ASP A 115 -15.34 3.70 8.56
C ASP A 115 -15.89 3.04 7.28
N HIS A 116 -15.54 1.77 7.03
CA HIS A 116 -15.98 0.98 5.88
C HIS A 116 -17.50 0.88 5.70
N ARG A 117 -18.30 1.04 6.77
CA ARG A 117 -19.77 1.03 6.72
C ARG A 117 -20.35 2.14 5.85
N HIS A 118 -19.56 3.17 5.49
CA HIS A 118 -19.99 4.19 4.54
C HIS A 118 -20.39 3.62 3.16
N HIS A 119 -19.85 2.45 2.79
CA HIS A 119 -20.30 1.73 1.58
C HIS A 119 -21.72 1.18 1.71
N ALA A 120 -22.12 0.74 2.90
CA ALA A 120 -23.49 0.29 3.16
C ALA A 120 -24.48 1.47 3.15
N VAL A 121 -24.07 2.62 3.70
CA VAL A 121 -24.83 3.89 3.60
C VAL A 121 -25.07 4.28 2.14
N ASP A 122 -24.03 4.18 1.30
CA ASP A 122 -24.15 4.45 -0.12
C ASP A 122 -25.08 3.41 -0.80
N ALA A 123 -24.96 2.13 -0.45
CA ALA A 123 -25.76 1.04 -1.02
C ALA A 123 -27.27 1.18 -0.72
N ILE A 124 -27.65 1.48 0.53
CA ILE A 124 -29.07 1.70 0.88
C ILE A 124 -29.63 2.93 0.14
N THR A 125 -28.80 3.97 -0.03
CA THR A 125 -29.20 5.17 -0.78
C THR A 125 -29.46 4.83 -2.25
N VAL A 126 -28.58 4.04 -2.88
CA VAL A 126 -28.75 3.57 -4.26
C VAL A 126 -29.99 2.68 -4.40
N ALA A 127 -30.21 1.76 -3.46
CA ALA A 127 -31.35 0.84 -3.49
C ALA A 127 -32.71 1.57 -3.42
N LEU A 128 -32.77 2.68 -2.68
CA LEU A 128 -33.98 3.48 -2.50
C LEU A 128 -34.13 4.61 -3.51
N THR A 129 -33.19 4.74 -4.45
CA THR A 129 -33.27 5.74 -5.50
C THR A 129 -34.42 5.41 -6.45
N LYS A 130 -35.42 6.32 -6.52
CA LYS A 130 -36.59 6.23 -7.40
C LYS A 130 -36.71 7.49 -8.26
N THR A 131 -37.40 7.38 -9.40
CA THR A 131 -37.68 8.52 -10.29
C THR A 131 -38.45 9.63 -9.58
N GLN A 132 -39.30 9.30 -8.61
CA GLN A 132 -39.98 10.28 -7.76
C GLN A 132 -39.00 11.22 -7.05
N TYR A 133 -37.97 10.67 -6.38
CA TYR A 133 -36.98 11.50 -5.69
C TYR A 133 -36.11 12.32 -6.64
N LEU A 134 -35.89 11.85 -7.87
CA LEU A 134 -35.25 12.63 -8.91
C LEU A 134 -36.06 13.87 -9.29
N ASN A 135 -37.37 13.71 -9.46
CA ASN A 135 -38.28 14.82 -9.75
C ASN A 135 -38.30 15.82 -8.59
N GLU A 136 -38.35 15.33 -7.34
CA GLU A 136 -38.27 16.17 -6.15
C GLU A 136 -36.95 16.94 -6.06
N ILE A 137 -35.81 16.29 -6.31
CA ILE A 137 -34.50 16.97 -6.36
C ILE A 137 -34.45 18.03 -7.46
N SER A 138 -35.00 17.73 -8.65
CA SER A 138 -35.02 18.70 -9.75
C SER A 138 -35.90 19.92 -9.43
N ARG A 139 -37.02 19.72 -8.72
CA ARG A 139 -37.87 20.81 -8.21
C ARG A 139 -37.15 21.62 -7.13
N TRP A 140 -36.31 20.94 -6.33
CA TRP A 140 -35.55 21.53 -5.22
C TRP A 140 -34.42 22.47 -5.69
N ASN A 141 -33.83 22.23 -6.88
CA ASN A 141 -32.56 22.87 -7.29
C ASN A 141 -32.61 24.28 -7.92
N PRO A 142 -33.74 25.02 -7.95
CA PRO A 142 -33.67 26.49 -8.17
C PRO A 142 -34.35 27.38 -7.11
N TYR A 143 -35.29 26.88 -6.30
CA TYR A 143 -36.25 27.77 -5.58
C TYR A 143 -36.13 27.82 -4.04
N TYR A 144 -35.50 26.86 -3.38
CA TYR A 144 -35.47 26.81 -1.91
C TYR A 144 -34.06 26.55 -1.37
N ARG A 145 -33.39 27.62 -0.92
CA ARG A 145 -32.08 27.58 -0.26
C ARG A 145 -32.16 27.53 1.27
N ASP A 146 -33.35 27.50 1.84
CA ASP A 146 -33.51 27.45 3.29
C ASP A 146 -33.34 26.00 3.82
N PRO A 147 -32.33 25.72 4.65
CA PRO A 147 -32.12 24.40 5.24
C PRO A 147 -33.13 24.02 6.32
N GLU A 148 -33.88 24.99 6.89
CA GLU A 148 -34.70 24.78 8.09
C GLU A 148 -36.19 24.54 7.81
N THR A 149 -36.70 24.92 6.63
CA THR A 149 -38.16 25.01 6.39
C THR A 149 -38.78 23.92 5.51
N TYR A 150 -38.05 22.92 5.01
CA TYR A 150 -38.68 21.90 4.15
C TYR A 150 -38.12 20.48 4.29
N ASN A 151 -38.94 19.58 4.84
CA ASN A 151 -38.65 18.15 5.02
C ASN A 151 -38.67 17.39 3.68
N PHE A 152 -37.49 17.02 3.18
CA PHE A 152 -37.39 16.13 2.02
C PHE A 152 -38.07 14.79 2.32
N PRO A 153 -38.89 14.23 1.40
CA PRO A 153 -39.65 13.02 1.68
C PRO A 153 -38.73 11.85 2.03
N LEU A 154 -38.97 11.27 3.20
CA LEU A 154 -38.33 10.02 3.60
C LEU A 154 -38.94 8.84 2.85
N PRO A 155 -38.18 7.75 2.62
CA PRO A 155 -38.72 6.48 2.15
C PRO A 155 -39.87 5.94 2.99
N TRP A 156 -39.78 6.07 4.31
CA TRP A 156 -40.83 5.80 5.29
C TRP A 156 -40.49 6.54 6.60
N SER A 157 -41.44 6.61 7.54
CA SER A 157 -41.34 7.44 8.76
C SER A 157 -40.15 7.10 9.67
N SER A 158 -39.86 5.80 9.87
CA SER A 158 -38.75 5.32 10.71
C SER A 158 -37.45 5.02 9.94
N PHE A 159 -37.32 5.49 8.70
CA PHE A 159 -36.20 5.14 7.81
C PHE A 159 -34.84 5.40 8.44
N TYR A 160 -34.63 6.59 8.99
CA TYR A 160 -33.34 6.98 9.56
C TYR A 160 -32.95 6.06 10.73
N GLN A 161 -33.87 5.81 11.66
CA GLN A 161 -33.62 4.97 12.83
C GLN A 161 -33.30 3.53 12.43
N GLN A 162 -34.09 2.94 11.53
CA GLN A 162 -33.85 1.57 11.08
C GLN A 162 -32.55 1.46 10.27
N ALA A 163 -32.22 2.45 9.45
CA ALA A 163 -30.94 2.50 8.76
C ALA A 163 -29.78 2.60 9.75
N TYR A 164 -29.91 3.44 10.78
CA TYR A 164 -28.92 3.58 11.85
C TYR A 164 -28.66 2.25 12.56
N GLU A 165 -29.71 1.58 13.04
CA GLU A 165 -29.62 0.29 13.72
C GLU A 165 -29.00 -0.79 12.82
N ALA A 166 -29.47 -0.91 11.57
CA ALA A 166 -28.96 -1.88 10.62
C ALA A 166 -27.48 -1.66 10.32
N ILE A 167 -27.06 -0.41 10.10
CA ILE A 167 -25.66 -0.06 9.80
C ILE A 167 -24.74 -0.32 11.00
N HIS A 168 -25.20 -0.05 12.22
CA HIS A 168 -24.41 -0.29 13.42
C HIS A 168 -24.16 -1.77 13.72
N ASN A 169 -25.02 -2.66 13.18
CA ASN A 169 -24.88 -4.11 13.30
C ASN A 169 -24.06 -4.76 12.17
N ILE A 170 -23.51 -3.98 11.23
CA ILE A 170 -22.70 -4.52 10.13
C ILE A 170 -21.31 -4.93 10.61
N ILE A 171 -20.96 -6.18 10.31
CA ILE A 171 -19.59 -6.69 10.38
C ILE A 171 -18.95 -6.66 8.99
N ILE A 172 -17.72 -6.17 8.89
CA ILE A 172 -16.99 -6.07 7.62
C ILE A 172 -16.21 -7.35 7.36
N SER A 173 -16.51 -8.00 6.23
CA SER A 173 -15.68 -9.09 5.71
C SER A 173 -14.58 -8.53 4.81
N HIS A 174 -13.34 -8.94 5.09
CA HIS A 174 -12.18 -8.64 4.26
C HIS A 174 -11.76 -9.88 3.45
N ARG A 175 -11.35 -9.65 2.20
CA ARG A 175 -10.95 -10.74 1.29
C ARG A 175 -9.44 -10.96 1.37
N CYS A 176 -9.03 -12.14 1.82
CA CYS A 176 -7.63 -12.59 1.78
C CYS A 176 -7.20 -12.96 0.34
N ARG A 177 -5.92 -12.75 0.02
CA ARG A 177 -5.34 -12.98 -1.32
C ARG A 177 -4.50 -14.25 -1.37
N ASN A 178 -5.10 -15.38 -1.04
CA ASN A 178 -4.40 -16.65 -0.83
C ASN A 178 -3.84 -17.31 -2.11
N ARG A 179 -4.01 -16.67 -3.29
CA ARG A 179 -3.66 -17.27 -4.57
C ARG A 179 -2.19 -17.03 -4.91
N VAL A 180 -1.33 -17.96 -4.50
CA VAL A 180 0.12 -17.92 -4.73
C VAL A 180 0.49 -18.12 -6.21
N THR A 181 -0.05 -19.16 -6.85
CA THR A 181 0.26 -19.53 -8.25
C THR A 181 -0.99 -19.85 -9.08
N THR A 182 -0.83 -19.78 -10.40
CA THR A 182 -1.86 -20.08 -11.42
C THR A 182 -1.26 -20.91 -12.56
N LYS A 183 -2.00 -21.91 -13.05
CA LYS A 183 -1.66 -22.59 -14.31
C LYS A 183 -1.91 -21.63 -15.48
N VAL A 184 -0.89 -21.43 -16.32
CA VAL A 184 -0.95 -20.56 -17.50
C VAL A 184 -0.62 -21.39 -18.73
N LYS A 185 -1.37 -21.17 -19.81
CA LYS A 185 -1.07 -21.74 -21.13
C LYS A 185 -0.60 -20.61 -22.04
N LYS A 186 0.57 -20.78 -22.67
CA LYS A 186 1.10 -19.83 -23.66
C LYS A 186 1.32 -20.56 -24.98
N LYS A 187 0.85 -19.95 -26.07
CA LYS A 187 1.19 -20.40 -27.42
C LYS A 187 2.57 -19.84 -27.77
N VAL A 188 3.51 -20.72 -28.11
CA VAL A 188 4.91 -20.37 -28.41
C VAL A 188 5.26 -20.94 -29.77
N LYS A 189 5.84 -20.11 -30.65
CA LYS A 189 6.31 -20.56 -31.96
C LYS A 189 7.78 -20.98 -31.83
N LYS A 190 8.10 -22.23 -32.13
CA LYS A 190 9.47 -22.75 -32.17
C LYS A 190 9.68 -23.46 -33.51
N ASN A 191 10.69 -23.05 -34.27
CA ASN A 191 11.00 -23.62 -35.60
C ASN A 191 9.77 -23.65 -36.54
N GLY A 192 9.05 -22.54 -36.65
CA GLY A 192 7.87 -22.44 -37.53
C GLY A 192 6.58 -23.08 -36.99
N LYS A 193 6.66 -24.06 -36.08
CA LYS A 193 5.50 -24.76 -35.50
C LYS A 193 5.00 -24.09 -34.21
N LEU A 194 3.69 -24.12 -34.02
CA LEU A 194 3.00 -23.55 -32.85
C LEU A 194 2.85 -24.62 -31.76
N TYR A 195 3.38 -24.35 -30.58
CA TYR A 195 3.29 -25.21 -29.40
C TYR A 195 2.46 -24.54 -28.31
N THR A 196 1.73 -25.31 -27.51
CA THR A 196 1.08 -24.80 -26.30
C THR A 196 1.91 -25.21 -25.08
N ALA A 197 2.70 -24.28 -24.56
CA ALA A 197 3.43 -24.47 -23.32
C ALA A 197 2.48 -24.27 -22.13
N GLN A 198 2.48 -25.21 -21.19
CA GLN A 198 1.80 -25.07 -19.91
C GLN A 198 2.85 -24.82 -18.82
N GLY A 199 2.59 -23.84 -17.95
CA GLY A 199 3.49 -23.52 -16.85
C GLY A 199 2.75 -22.95 -15.64
N THR A 200 3.47 -22.79 -14.54
CA THR A 200 2.95 -22.21 -13.30
C THR A 200 3.48 -20.78 -13.17
N ALA A 201 2.58 -19.80 -13.14
CA ALA A 201 2.93 -18.40 -12.93
C ALA A 201 2.63 -17.98 -11.48
N ALA A 202 3.60 -17.33 -10.83
CA ALA A 202 3.40 -16.66 -9.56
C ALA A 202 2.48 -15.43 -9.72
N ARG A 203 1.73 -15.07 -8.67
CA ARG A 203 0.76 -13.96 -8.69
C ARG A 203 1.19 -12.74 -7.86
N GLY A 204 2.47 -12.65 -7.55
CA GLY A 204 3.11 -11.55 -6.84
C GLY A 204 4.59 -11.45 -7.21
N GLY A 205 5.23 -10.34 -6.83
CA GLY A 205 6.68 -10.20 -6.93
C GLY A 205 7.36 -11.20 -6.01
N LEU A 206 8.30 -11.98 -6.55
CA LEU A 206 9.07 -12.95 -5.75
C LEU A 206 10.17 -12.28 -4.93
N HIS A 207 10.64 -11.12 -5.38
CA HIS A 207 11.75 -10.40 -4.80
C HIS A 207 11.71 -8.93 -5.23
N GLU A 208 12.46 -8.09 -4.53
CA GLU A 208 12.71 -6.69 -4.90
C GLU A 208 13.49 -6.60 -6.21
N GLU A 209 13.30 -5.50 -6.95
CA GLU A 209 13.93 -5.31 -8.27
C GLU A 209 15.45 -5.06 -8.20
N THR A 210 15.98 -4.78 -7.01
CA THR A 210 17.40 -4.46 -6.80
C THR A 210 18.25 -5.72 -6.75
N PHE A 211 19.23 -5.81 -7.65
CA PHE A 211 20.25 -6.86 -7.63
C PHE A 211 21.47 -6.48 -6.79
N TYR A 212 21.94 -7.44 -6.00
CA TYR A 212 23.17 -7.38 -5.22
C TYR A 212 24.21 -8.35 -5.79
N GLY A 213 25.48 -7.99 -5.65
CA GLY A 213 26.61 -8.89 -5.89
C GLY A 213 27.20 -9.38 -4.57
N LYS A 214 27.42 -10.69 -4.45
CA LYS A 214 28.14 -11.33 -3.34
C LYS A 214 29.65 -11.13 -3.50
N ARG A 215 30.32 -10.81 -2.39
CA ARG A 215 31.78 -10.72 -2.24
C ARG A 215 32.20 -11.30 -0.90
N HIS A 216 33.38 -11.90 -0.84
CA HIS A 216 33.98 -12.34 0.42
C HIS A 216 34.90 -11.21 0.90
N ILE A 217 34.55 -10.63 2.05
CA ILE A 217 35.40 -9.68 2.78
C ILE A 217 35.51 -10.27 4.18
N ASP A 218 36.73 -10.50 4.65
CA ASP A 218 37.02 -11.03 6.00
C ASP A 218 36.22 -12.32 6.29
N GLU A 219 36.35 -13.32 5.40
CA GLU A 219 35.76 -14.67 5.46
C GLU A 219 34.22 -14.78 5.43
N HIS A 220 33.49 -13.69 5.60
CA HIS A 220 32.02 -13.69 5.55
C HIS A 220 31.48 -13.20 4.19
N PRO A 221 30.45 -13.86 3.63
CA PRO A 221 29.80 -13.37 2.42
C PRO A 221 29.06 -12.08 2.70
N THR A 222 29.37 -11.03 1.94
CA THR A 222 28.70 -9.73 2.01
C THR A 222 28.10 -9.37 0.65
N TYR A 223 26.91 -8.76 0.67
CA TYR A 223 26.16 -8.43 -0.53
C TYR A 223 26.18 -6.93 -0.77
N HIS A 224 26.55 -6.47 -1.97
CA HIS A 224 26.72 -5.05 -2.25
C HIS A 224 25.90 -4.58 -3.45
N VAL A 225 25.50 -3.32 -3.43
CA VAL A 225 24.83 -2.63 -4.54
C VAL A 225 25.53 -1.30 -4.83
N ARG A 226 25.57 -0.87 -6.10
CA ARG A 226 26.07 0.47 -6.46
C ARG A 226 24.94 1.48 -6.42
N VAL A 227 25.10 2.51 -5.60
CA VAL A 227 24.14 3.62 -5.48
C VAL A 227 24.79 4.94 -5.88
N SER A 228 23.99 5.89 -6.35
CA SER A 228 24.43 7.27 -6.55
C SER A 228 24.79 7.90 -5.20
N LEU A 229 25.85 8.71 -5.16
CA LEU A 229 26.17 9.51 -3.98
C LEU A 229 25.00 10.44 -3.59
N ASP A 230 24.21 10.89 -4.58
CA ASP A 230 23.06 11.78 -4.40
C ASP A 230 21.94 11.10 -3.59
N SER A 231 21.91 9.77 -3.56
CA SER A 231 20.96 8.98 -2.77
C SER A 231 21.41 8.73 -1.33
N ILE A 232 22.62 9.16 -0.96
CA ILE A 232 23.18 9.03 0.39
C ILE A 232 22.75 10.25 1.18
N ASN A 233 21.72 10.07 2.00
CA ASN A 233 21.04 11.15 2.70
C ASN A 233 21.14 11.02 4.23
N ASN A 234 21.90 10.07 4.77
CA ASN A 234 22.11 9.90 6.20
C ASN A 234 23.41 9.13 6.51
N MET A 235 23.86 9.24 7.76
CA MET A 235 25.08 8.57 8.22
C MET A 235 24.99 7.04 8.24
N ALA A 236 23.79 6.45 8.41
CA ALA A 236 23.61 5.00 8.33
C ALA A 236 24.02 4.44 6.95
N LYS A 237 23.72 5.16 5.86
CA LYS A 237 24.19 4.81 4.52
C LYS A 237 25.70 5.05 4.36
N VAL A 238 26.23 6.17 4.85
CA VAL A 238 27.67 6.45 4.81
C VAL A 238 28.48 5.34 5.50
N ASN A 239 27.98 4.86 6.64
CA ASN A 239 28.64 3.80 7.41
C ASN A 239 28.72 2.46 6.67
N ARG A 240 27.76 2.21 5.77
CA ARG A 240 27.68 1.00 4.93
C ARG A 240 28.52 1.06 3.65
N ILE A 241 29.22 2.16 3.40
CA ILE A 241 30.13 2.27 2.25
C ILE A 241 31.28 1.27 2.41
N VAL A 242 31.48 0.45 1.39
CA VAL A 242 32.45 -0.65 1.41
C VAL A 242 33.88 -0.14 1.31
N ASP A 243 34.11 0.87 0.47
CA ASP A 243 35.45 1.41 0.22
C ASP A 243 35.85 2.40 1.33
N ARG A 244 36.87 2.05 2.12
CA ARG A 244 37.34 2.84 3.27
C ARG A 244 37.90 4.21 2.84
N ASN A 245 38.59 4.29 1.70
CA ASN A 245 39.19 5.54 1.22
C ASN A 245 38.10 6.51 0.74
N ILE A 246 37.13 6.00 -0.02
CA ILE A 246 35.99 6.81 -0.46
C ILE A 246 35.15 7.23 0.75
N LYS A 247 34.92 6.33 1.72
CA LYS A 247 34.21 6.64 2.96
C LYS A 247 34.89 7.78 3.73
N GLN A 248 36.22 7.74 3.88
CA GLN A 248 36.96 8.81 4.55
C GLN A 248 36.83 10.14 3.83
N LYS A 249 36.93 10.16 2.50
CA LYS A 249 36.73 11.38 1.69
C LYS A 249 35.32 11.96 1.86
N ILE A 250 34.30 11.11 1.94
CA ILE A 250 32.91 11.51 2.19
C ILE A 250 32.76 12.12 3.59
N VAL A 251 33.34 11.50 4.62
CA VAL A 251 33.30 12.01 5.99
C VAL A 251 34.03 13.35 6.11
N ASN A 252 35.20 13.48 5.47
CA ASN A 252 35.92 14.75 5.45
C ASN A 252 35.09 15.85 4.78
N ARG A 253 34.44 15.54 3.65
CA ARG A 253 33.53 16.48 2.98
C ARG A 253 32.36 16.89 3.87
N LEU A 254 31.78 15.95 4.63
CA LEU A 254 30.70 16.25 5.57
C LEU A 254 31.17 17.21 6.68
N LYS A 255 32.39 17.03 7.18
CA LYS A 255 32.99 17.95 8.16
C LYS A 255 33.28 19.33 7.57
N GLU A 256 33.76 19.41 6.33
CA GLU A 256 33.99 20.69 5.62
C GLU A 256 32.72 21.52 5.46
N VAL A 257 31.57 20.88 5.24
CA VAL A 257 30.27 21.56 5.14
C VAL A 257 29.60 21.80 6.51
N GLY A 258 30.28 21.49 7.62
CA GLY A 258 29.77 21.66 8.97
C GLY A 258 28.66 20.68 9.38
N PHE A 259 28.54 19.54 8.70
CA PHE A 259 27.53 18.53 9.05
C PHE A 259 27.99 17.69 10.25
N ASP A 260 27.17 17.63 11.31
CA ASP A 260 27.43 16.78 12.46
C ASP A 260 27.28 15.29 12.11
N THR A 261 28.40 14.57 12.10
CA THR A 261 28.45 13.13 11.80
C THR A 261 27.79 12.23 12.86
N GLN A 262 27.46 12.76 14.04
CA GLN A 262 26.69 12.05 15.07
C GLN A 262 25.18 12.28 14.95
N SER A 263 24.77 13.26 14.14
CA SER A 263 23.37 13.60 13.96
C SER A 263 22.59 12.51 13.20
N LYS A 264 21.32 12.36 13.55
CA LYS A 264 20.34 11.55 12.81
C LYS A 264 19.65 12.33 11.69
N GLU A 265 20.03 13.59 11.50
CA GLU A 265 19.47 14.45 10.46
C GLU A 265 19.84 14.00 9.05
N LYS A 266 19.08 14.51 8.08
CA LYS A 266 19.34 14.25 6.67
C LYS A 266 20.55 15.07 6.23
N ILE A 267 21.45 14.43 5.50
CA ILE A 267 22.57 15.11 4.84
C ILE A 267 21.98 16.12 3.84
N PRO A 268 22.40 17.41 3.88
CA PRO A 268 21.91 18.44 2.98
C PRO A 268 22.06 18.07 1.50
N ASN A 269 21.12 18.51 0.68
CA ASN A 269 21.25 18.36 -0.76
C ASN A 269 22.46 19.18 -1.26
N GLY A 270 23.19 18.68 -2.25
CA GLY A 270 24.36 19.39 -2.81
C GLY A 270 25.68 19.17 -2.07
N THR A 271 25.72 18.33 -1.02
CA THR A 271 26.98 18.02 -0.33
C THR A 271 27.99 17.31 -1.24
N PHE A 272 27.53 16.39 -2.09
CA PHE A 272 28.38 15.52 -2.92
C PHE A 272 28.45 15.91 -4.38
N PHE A 273 27.54 16.77 -4.84
CA PHE A 273 27.50 17.29 -6.19
C PHE A 273 27.27 18.80 -6.15
N SER A 274 27.91 19.52 -7.05
CA SER A 274 27.70 20.95 -7.23
C SER A 274 26.21 21.25 -7.44
N GLN A 275 25.74 22.33 -6.81
CA GLN A 275 24.43 22.93 -7.08
C GLN A 275 24.53 24.06 -8.09
N ASP A 276 25.50 24.02 -9.02
CA ASP A 276 25.58 25.05 -10.05
C ASP A 276 24.28 25.08 -10.87
N LYS A 277 23.55 26.19 -10.71
CA LYS A 277 22.18 26.40 -11.20
C LYS A 277 22.12 26.52 -12.73
N ASN A 278 23.27 26.71 -13.38
CA ASN A 278 23.42 26.88 -14.82
C ASN A 278 24.09 25.69 -15.52
N ALA A 279 24.68 24.75 -14.75
CA ALA A 279 25.36 23.60 -15.31
C ALA A 279 24.35 22.50 -15.75
N ASN A 280 24.53 22.00 -16.98
CA ASN A 280 23.70 20.94 -17.55
C ASN A 280 23.87 19.56 -16.87
N GLU A 281 24.93 19.38 -16.07
CA GLU A 281 25.21 18.16 -15.30
C GLU A 281 25.64 18.50 -13.87
N LYS A 282 25.19 17.69 -12.92
CA LYS A 282 25.66 17.73 -11.52
C LYS A 282 27.14 17.35 -11.47
N GLU A 283 28.02 18.32 -11.25
CA GLU A 283 29.45 18.06 -11.14
C GLU A 283 29.77 17.35 -9.81
N PRO A 284 30.48 16.20 -9.82
CA PRO A 284 30.89 15.52 -8.59
C PRO A 284 31.90 16.36 -7.80
N LEU A 285 31.73 16.44 -6.48
CA LEU A 285 32.66 17.17 -5.60
C LEU A 285 33.71 16.25 -4.96
N ILE A 286 33.61 14.95 -5.17
CA ILE A 286 34.52 13.95 -4.62
C ILE A 286 35.29 13.29 -5.74
N TYR A 287 36.61 13.31 -5.60
CA TYR A 287 37.56 12.84 -6.60
C TYR A 287 38.58 11.87 -6.01
N LEU A 288 38.96 10.86 -6.81
CA LEU A 288 40.04 9.94 -6.51
C LEU A 288 41.31 10.33 -7.29
N PRO A 289 42.49 10.29 -6.65
CA PRO A 289 43.75 10.61 -7.33
C PRO A 289 44.04 9.56 -8.40
N ASN A 290 44.51 10.00 -9.56
CA ASN A 290 44.98 9.15 -10.64
C ASN A 290 46.50 9.32 -10.77
N LYS A 291 47.24 8.22 -10.95
CA LYS A 291 48.72 8.26 -11.00
C LYS A 291 49.24 9.10 -12.17
N ASN A 292 48.60 9.04 -13.34
CA ASN A 292 49.09 9.64 -14.58
C ASN A 292 48.01 10.49 -15.31
N GLY A 293 47.12 11.18 -14.59
CA GLY A 293 46.09 11.97 -15.25
C GLY A 293 45.17 12.73 -14.31
N LYS A 294 44.09 13.30 -14.87
CA LYS A 294 43.08 14.03 -14.10
C LYS A 294 42.42 13.11 -13.07
N ASN A 295 42.07 13.68 -11.92
CA ASN A 295 41.40 12.96 -10.86
C ASN A 295 40.07 12.35 -11.36
N VAL A 296 39.76 11.15 -10.87
CA VAL A 296 38.57 10.42 -11.30
C VAL A 296 37.37 10.83 -10.44
N PRO A 297 36.27 11.33 -11.03
CA PRO A 297 35.10 11.73 -10.27
C PRO A 297 34.37 10.50 -9.69
N VAL A 298 33.97 10.59 -8.43
CA VAL A 298 33.16 9.57 -7.76
C VAL A 298 31.68 9.92 -7.93
N LYS A 299 30.98 9.23 -8.83
CA LYS A 299 29.53 9.40 -9.03
C LYS A 299 28.69 8.38 -8.23
N LYS A 300 29.22 7.17 -8.05
CA LYS A 300 28.52 6.04 -7.41
C LYS A 300 29.44 5.24 -6.52
N VAL A 301 28.95 4.85 -5.35
CA VAL A 301 29.67 4.03 -4.37
C VAL A 301 28.98 2.70 -4.14
N ARG A 302 29.75 1.71 -3.65
CA ARG A 302 29.19 0.42 -3.23
C ARG A 302 28.74 0.50 -1.78
N LEU A 303 27.48 0.14 -1.53
CA LEU A 303 26.93 -0.03 -0.19
C LEU A 303 26.78 -1.51 0.12
N LYS A 304 27.20 -1.91 1.33
CA LYS A 304 26.88 -3.21 1.93
C LYS A 304 25.37 -3.27 2.19
N ALA A 305 24.72 -4.36 1.82
CA ALA A 305 23.31 -4.62 2.10
C ALA A 305 23.08 -4.75 3.61
N ASN A 306 21.88 -4.39 4.07
CA ASN A 306 21.51 -4.46 5.48
C ASN A 306 20.70 -5.72 5.81
N SER A 307 20.44 -6.57 4.82
CA SER A 307 19.56 -7.72 4.95
C SER A 307 20.35 -9.01 5.01
N SER A 308 19.91 -9.93 5.87
CA SER A 308 20.43 -11.28 6.00
C SER A 308 19.71 -12.30 5.10
N ASN A 309 18.49 -11.99 4.60
CA ASN A 309 17.65 -12.92 3.84
C ASN A 309 17.86 -12.80 2.32
N ILE A 310 19.08 -12.48 1.88
CA ILE A 310 19.40 -12.30 0.46
C ILE A 310 19.59 -13.67 -0.21
N ARG A 311 18.94 -13.88 -1.36
CA ARG A 311 18.92 -15.15 -2.10
C ARG A 311 19.51 -15.03 -3.47
N GLN A 312 20.19 -16.08 -3.91
CA GLN A 312 20.71 -16.17 -5.27
C GLN A 312 19.58 -16.57 -6.23
N ILE A 313 19.50 -15.90 -7.38
CA ILE A 313 18.49 -16.24 -8.40
C ILE A 313 18.90 -17.50 -9.17
N ARG A 314 20.19 -17.62 -9.46
CA ARG A 314 20.77 -18.69 -10.29
C ARG A 314 22.18 -18.99 -9.82
N GLU A 315 22.50 -20.26 -9.63
CA GLU A 315 23.75 -20.71 -8.99
C GLU A 315 25.01 -20.26 -9.76
N ASP A 316 24.93 -20.20 -11.10
CA ASP A 316 26.00 -19.83 -12.02
C ASP A 316 26.21 -18.31 -12.17
N VAL A 317 25.35 -17.46 -11.58
CA VAL A 317 25.45 -16.01 -11.72
C VAL A 317 25.51 -15.33 -10.36
N ASN A 318 26.44 -14.38 -10.22
CA ASN A 318 26.51 -13.50 -9.06
C ASN A 318 25.40 -12.43 -9.09
N LYS A 319 24.14 -12.87 -8.97
CA LYS A 319 22.94 -12.03 -8.88
C LYS A 319 22.10 -12.49 -7.70
N TRP A 320 21.99 -11.60 -6.72
CA TRP A 320 21.31 -11.85 -5.47
C TRP A 320 20.22 -10.82 -5.25
N VAL A 321 19.14 -11.21 -4.58
CA VAL A 321 17.95 -10.37 -4.38
C VAL A 321 17.36 -10.58 -3.01
N GLU A 322 16.63 -9.56 -2.55
CA GLU A 322 15.85 -9.64 -1.32
C GLU A 322 14.43 -10.13 -1.66
N PRO A 323 13.90 -11.19 -1.03
CA PRO A 323 12.58 -11.78 -1.34
C PRO A 323 11.34 -10.87 -1.14
N GLY A 324 11.55 -9.63 -0.71
CA GLY A 324 10.46 -8.67 -0.44
C GLY A 324 9.66 -9.02 0.81
N ASN A 325 8.38 -8.66 0.79
CA ASN A 325 7.49 -8.82 1.95
C ASN A 325 7.12 -10.29 2.24
N ASN A 326 6.81 -10.56 3.50
CA ASN A 326 6.28 -11.84 3.94
C ASN A 326 4.87 -12.09 3.35
N HIS A 327 4.62 -13.31 2.88
CA HIS A 327 3.27 -13.74 2.49
C HIS A 327 2.44 -14.05 3.73
N HIS A 328 3.00 -14.78 4.69
CA HIS A 328 2.32 -15.13 5.93
C HIS A 328 3.35 -15.43 7.03
N ILE A 329 2.88 -15.50 8.28
CA ILE A 329 3.65 -16.03 9.42
C ILE A 329 2.87 -17.22 9.99
N GLY A 330 3.51 -18.38 10.11
CA GLY A 330 2.99 -19.51 10.89
C GLY A 330 3.37 -19.38 12.35
N ILE A 331 2.44 -19.64 13.27
CA ILE A 331 2.69 -19.65 14.70
C ILE A 331 2.46 -21.07 15.23
N TYR A 332 3.45 -21.56 15.96
CA TYR A 332 3.51 -22.92 16.48
C TYR A 332 3.85 -22.90 17.97
N LYS A 333 3.53 -23.97 18.68
CA LYS A 333 4.08 -24.30 19.99
C LYS A 333 5.08 -25.44 19.85
N ASP A 334 6.24 -25.35 20.49
CA ASP A 334 7.16 -26.48 20.60
C ASP A 334 6.66 -27.52 21.62
N ALA A 335 7.40 -28.63 21.76
CA ALA A 335 7.07 -29.69 22.71
C ALA A 335 7.08 -29.24 24.18
N GLN A 336 7.73 -28.11 24.50
CA GLN A 336 7.77 -27.49 25.82
C GLN A 336 6.64 -26.45 26.03
N GLY A 337 5.82 -26.21 25.00
CA GLY A 337 4.73 -25.24 25.03
C GLY A 337 5.13 -23.79 24.71
N ASN A 338 6.39 -23.53 24.33
CA ASN A 338 6.84 -22.20 23.95
C ASN A 338 6.42 -21.87 22.52
N TYR A 339 6.08 -20.60 22.30
CA TYR A 339 5.68 -20.12 20.98
C TYR A 339 6.88 -19.89 20.07
N LYS A 340 6.77 -20.38 18.83
CA LYS A 340 7.72 -20.15 17.74
C LYS A 340 6.98 -19.62 16.52
N GLU A 341 7.57 -18.63 15.86
CA GLU A 341 7.08 -18.13 14.58
C GLU A 341 7.93 -18.62 13.40
N GLU A 342 7.28 -18.72 12.25
CA GLU A 342 7.90 -19.03 10.97
C GLU A 342 7.42 -17.99 9.94
N PRO A 343 8.19 -16.91 9.70
CA PRO A 343 7.89 -15.99 8.62
C PRO A 343 8.18 -16.64 7.27
N VAL A 344 7.19 -16.61 6.37
CA VAL A 344 7.29 -17.21 5.03
C VAL A 344 7.13 -16.12 3.98
N THR A 345 8.15 -15.95 3.16
CA THR A 345 8.15 -15.00 2.04
C THR A 345 7.25 -15.46 0.89
N PHE A 346 6.86 -14.54 0.01
CA PHE A 346 6.10 -14.90 -1.20
C PHE A 346 6.88 -15.88 -2.10
N TRP A 347 8.21 -15.71 -2.19
CA TRP A 347 9.09 -16.65 -2.89
C TRP A 347 8.97 -18.07 -2.34
N GLU A 348 9.05 -18.24 -1.03
CA GLU A 348 8.96 -19.56 -0.37
C GLU A 348 7.58 -20.19 -0.53
N ALA A 349 6.52 -19.39 -0.42
CA ALA A 349 5.16 -19.86 -0.66
C ALA A 349 5.01 -20.44 -2.09
N VAL A 350 5.62 -19.78 -3.09
CA VAL A 350 5.64 -20.28 -4.48
C VAL A 350 6.47 -21.57 -4.59
N GLN A 351 7.64 -21.63 -3.95
CA GLN A 351 8.48 -22.83 -3.95
C GLN A 351 7.78 -24.03 -3.30
N ARG A 352 7.15 -23.86 -2.12
CA ARG A 352 6.35 -24.90 -1.45
C ARG A 352 5.29 -25.44 -2.40
N LYS A 353 4.52 -24.55 -3.04
CA LYS A 353 3.46 -24.94 -3.96
C LYS A 353 3.98 -25.65 -5.22
N ASN A 354 5.12 -25.23 -5.77
CA ASN A 354 5.75 -25.90 -6.90
C ASN A 354 6.24 -27.31 -6.51
N ASN A 355 6.74 -27.47 -5.27
CA ASN A 355 7.18 -28.74 -4.70
C ASN A 355 6.02 -29.58 -4.14
N ARG A 356 4.76 -29.22 -4.43
CA ARG A 356 3.53 -29.90 -3.94
C ARG A 356 3.41 -29.98 -2.41
N LYS A 357 4.10 -29.10 -1.68
CA LYS A 357 3.97 -28.92 -0.24
C LYS A 357 2.85 -27.91 0.07
N PRO A 358 2.18 -28.03 1.24
CA PRO A 358 1.22 -27.02 1.67
C PRO A 358 1.92 -25.66 1.85
N VAL A 359 1.20 -24.57 1.56
CA VAL A 359 1.77 -23.20 1.65
C VAL A 359 2.04 -22.85 3.11
N VAL A 360 1.04 -23.07 3.97
CA VAL A 360 1.14 -23.00 5.43
C VAL A 360 1.36 -24.43 5.92
N ASN A 361 2.41 -24.68 6.69
CA ASN A 361 2.60 -25.99 7.30
C ASN A 361 1.66 -26.11 8.51
N LYS A 362 0.66 -26.99 8.45
CA LYS A 362 -0.27 -27.23 9.55
C LYS A 362 0.09 -28.45 10.39
N GLU A 363 1.00 -29.28 9.88
CA GLU A 363 1.44 -30.53 10.47
C GLU A 363 2.97 -30.44 10.59
N PRO A 364 3.48 -29.62 11.53
CA PRO A 364 4.92 -29.52 11.74
C PRO A 364 5.48 -30.85 12.24
N GLU A 365 6.72 -31.14 11.85
CA GLU A 365 7.47 -32.29 12.36
C GLU A 365 7.93 -32.00 13.82
N GLU A 366 8.45 -33.02 14.53
CA GLU A 366 9.11 -32.86 15.84
C GLU A 366 8.23 -32.45 17.05
N GLY A 367 6.97 -32.87 17.09
CA GLY A 367 6.10 -32.67 18.27
C GLY A 367 5.64 -31.23 18.49
N ALA A 368 5.90 -30.34 17.52
CA ALA A 368 5.33 -29.01 17.51
C ALA A 368 3.81 -29.04 17.19
N GLN A 369 3.07 -28.07 17.70
CA GLN A 369 1.64 -27.91 17.43
C GLN A 369 1.40 -26.63 16.64
N PHE A 370 0.72 -26.71 15.50
CA PHE A 370 0.24 -25.53 14.79
C PHE A 370 -0.83 -24.81 15.60
N VAL A 371 -0.62 -23.51 15.86
CA VAL A 371 -1.59 -22.66 16.56
C VAL A 371 -2.44 -21.91 15.55
N THR A 372 -1.79 -21.11 14.70
CA THR A 372 -2.50 -20.30 13.71
C THR A 372 -1.55 -19.79 12.63
N SER A 373 -2.10 -19.16 11.60
CA SER A 373 -1.32 -18.43 10.59
C SER A 373 -1.84 -17.01 10.48
N LEU A 374 -0.94 -16.08 10.16
CA LEU A 374 -1.22 -14.67 9.93
C LEU A 374 -0.91 -14.30 8.48
N GLU A 375 -1.93 -14.01 7.70
CA GLU A 375 -1.84 -13.39 6.37
C GLU A 375 -2.61 -12.06 6.37
N GLU A 376 -2.19 -11.10 5.52
CA GLU A 376 -2.89 -9.82 5.37
C GLU A 376 -4.40 -10.02 5.10
N ASN A 377 -5.22 -9.24 5.79
CA ASN A 377 -6.69 -9.27 5.77
C ASN A 377 -7.35 -10.51 6.37
N GLU A 378 -6.60 -11.44 6.97
CA GLU A 378 -7.21 -12.46 7.83
C GLU A 378 -7.84 -11.81 9.07
N MET A 379 -8.95 -12.37 9.53
CA MET A 379 -9.76 -11.82 10.61
C MET A 379 -9.48 -12.53 11.93
N PHE A 380 -9.40 -11.75 12.99
CA PHE A 380 -9.15 -12.22 14.35
C PHE A 380 -10.08 -11.52 15.32
N VAL A 381 -10.53 -12.27 16.31
CA VAL A 381 -11.09 -11.73 17.55
C VAL A 381 -9.94 -11.59 18.54
N ILE A 382 -9.81 -10.42 19.17
CA ILE A 382 -8.71 -10.12 20.09
C ILE A 382 -9.31 -9.63 21.41
N LYS A 383 -8.75 -10.06 22.54
CA LYS A 383 -9.17 -9.77 23.93
C LYS A 383 -10.49 -10.43 24.36
N LEU A 384 -10.86 -11.55 23.74
CA LEU A 384 -11.96 -12.41 24.19
C LEU A 384 -11.46 -13.82 24.43
N SER A 385 -12.10 -14.52 25.37
CA SER A 385 -11.96 -15.96 25.53
C SER A 385 -12.75 -16.73 24.46
N ASP A 386 -12.40 -18.00 24.24
CA ASP A 386 -13.12 -18.87 23.31
C ASP A 386 -14.60 -19.03 23.72
N GLN A 387 -14.90 -19.10 25.03
CA GLN A 387 -16.26 -19.22 25.53
C GLN A 387 -17.07 -17.94 25.27
N GLU A 388 -16.53 -16.76 25.57
CA GLU A 388 -17.21 -15.48 25.30
C GLU A 388 -17.51 -15.29 23.81
N LEU A 389 -16.60 -15.74 22.93
CA LEU A 389 -16.80 -15.72 21.49
C LEU A 389 -17.96 -16.63 21.07
N LEU A 390 -18.06 -17.83 21.64
CA LEU A 390 -19.13 -18.78 21.35
C LEU A 390 -20.48 -18.27 21.86
N ASP A 391 -20.54 -17.75 23.09
CA ASP A 391 -21.76 -17.24 23.71
C ASP A 391 -22.31 -16.03 22.95
N ASN A 392 -21.43 -15.20 22.38
CA ASN A 392 -21.79 -13.99 21.65
C ASN A 392 -21.76 -14.15 20.12
N LYS A 393 -21.73 -15.38 19.60
CA LYS A 393 -21.62 -15.66 18.15
C LYS A 393 -22.70 -14.97 17.32
N ASN A 394 -23.90 -14.82 17.87
CA ASN A 394 -25.05 -14.19 17.24
C ASN A 394 -25.25 -12.72 17.62
N ASN A 395 -24.27 -12.08 18.27
CA ASN A 395 -24.31 -10.67 18.65
C ASN A 395 -23.26 -9.85 17.87
N PRO A 396 -23.58 -9.38 16.65
CA PRO A 396 -22.65 -8.65 15.81
C PRO A 396 -22.12 -7.38 16.46
N GLN A 397 -22.95 -6.67 17.23
CA GLN A 397 -22.58 -5.42 17.86
C GLN A 397 -21.53 -5.61 18.95
N PHE A 398 -21.64 -6.71 19.71
CA PHE A 398 -20.64 -7.09 20.70
C PHE A 398 -19.34 -7.52 20.02
N LEU A 399 -19.41 -8.47 19.08
CA LEU A 399 -18.22 -9.01 18.40
C LEU A 399 -17.45 -7.93 17.62
N SER A 400 -18.16 -6.98 17.02
CA SER A 400 -17.59 -5.87 16.27
C SER A 400 -16.49 -5.13 17.04
N LYS A 401 -16.65 -4.94 18.36
CA LYS A 401 -15.68 -4.24 19.24
C LYS A 401 -14.33 -4.94 19.36
N TYR A 402 -14.31 -6.26 19.14
CA TYR A 402 -13.15 -7.12 19.33
C TYR A 402 -12.63 -7.70 18.01
N LEU A 403 -13.20 -7.29 16.88
CA LEU A 403 -12.86 -7.80 15.55
C LEU A 403 -11.80 -6.95 14.87
N TYR A 404 -10.70 -7.59 14.48
CA TYR A 404 -9.59 -6.97 13.80
C TYR A 404 -9.18 -7.78 12.56
N ARG A 405 -8.66 -7.10 11.55
CA ARG A 405 -7.97 -7.69 10.40
C ARG A 405 -6.47 -7.56 10.57
N VAL A 406 -5.71 -8.55 10.10
CA VAL A 406 -4.26 -8.42 9.98
C VAL A 406 -3.93 -7.33 8.96
N GLN A 407 -3.12 -6.35 9.35
CA GLN A 407 -2.71 -5.24 8.48
C GLN A 407 -1.26 -5.38 8.02
N LYS A 408 -0.33 -5.65 8.94
CA LYS A 408 1.10 -5.80 8.64
C LYS A 408 1.68 -6.93 9.49
N ILE A 409 2.59 -7.69 8.88
CA ILE A 409 3.26 -8.82 9.51
C ILE A 409 4.77 -8.73 9.29
N SER A 410 5.50 -8.91 10.38
CA SER A 410 6.95 -9.03 10.42
C SER A 410 7.33 -9.91 11.61
N SER A 411 8.53 -10.49 11.57
CA SER A 411 9.03 -11.31 12.67
C SER A 411 8.97 -10.52 13.99
N GLY A 412 8.28 -11.09 14.98
CA GLY A 412 8.08 -10.50 16.31
C GLY A 412 7.22 -9.23 16.34
N TYR A 413 6.58 -8.83 15.24
CA TYR A 413 5.76 -7.63 15.17
C TYR A 413 4.55 -7.84 14.27
N TYR A 414 3.38 -7.95 14.90
CA TYR A 414 2.09 -8.19 14.25
C TYR A 414 1.17 -6.99 14.48
N SER A 415 0.65 -6.42 13.39
CA SER A 415 -0.27 -5.28 13.45
C SER A 415 -1.66 -5.69 12.98
N PHE A 416 -2.64 -5.45 13.84
CA PHE A 416 -4.05 -5.72 13.60
C PHE A 416 -4.82 -4.40 13.58
N ARG A 417 -5.74 -4.25 12.63
CA ARG A 417 -6.54 -3.04 12.46
C ARG A 417 -8.00 -3.38 12.68
N HIS A 418 -8.74 -2.54 13.41
CA HIS A 418 -10.16 -2.75 13.64
C HIS A 418 -10.91 -2.95 12.31
N HIS A 419 -11.85 -3.90 12.25
CA HIS A 419 -12.47 -4.32 10.98
C HIS A 419 -13.21 -3.19 10.25
N LEU A 420 -13.73 -2.21 11.01
CA LEU A 420 -14.40 -1.03 10.49
C LEU A 420 -13.46 -0.01 9.85
N ALA A 421 -12.17 0.04 10.24
CA ALA A 421 -11.29 1.12 9.83
C ALA A 421 -10.91 1.01 8.34
N SER A 422 -11.28 2.02 7.56
CA SER A 422 -10.95 2.14 6.12
C SER A 422 -9.69 2.95 5.83
N THR A 423 -9.17 3.69 6.82
CA THR A 423 -7.87 4.36 6.73
C THR A 423 -6.85 3.69 7.64
N ILE A 424 -5.57 4.04 7.44
CA ILE A 424 -4.45 3.51 8.24
C ILE A 424 -3.89 4.54 9.23
N GLU A 425 -4.44 5.75 9.24
CA GLU A 425 -3.93 6.93 9.95
C GLU A 425 -4.35 6.96 11.43
N ASP A 426 -5.55 6.47 11.75
CA ASP A 426 -6.06 6.49 13.12
C ASP A 426 -5.43 5.38 13.98
N GLU A 427 -4.48 5.74 14.83
CA GLU A 427 -3.79 4.81 15.75
C GLU A 427 -4.74 4.17 16.78
N SER A 428 -5.90 4.76 17.09
CA SER A 428 -6.86 4.17 18.05
C SER A 428 -7.46 2.84 17.56
N THR A 429 -7.48 2.65 16.24
CA THR A 429 -7.97 1.42 15.60
C THR A 429 -6.91 0.32 15.49
N LEU A 430 -5.67 0.59 15.92
CA LEU A 430 -4.54 -0.32 15.77
C LEU A 430 -4.27 -1.10 17.06
N CYS A 431 -4.15 -2.42 16.93
CA CYS A 431 -3.64 -3.30 17.96
C CYS A 431 -2.28 -3.87 17.51
N ARG A 432 -1.23 -3.62 18.29
CA ARG A 432 0.12 -4.14 18.04
C ARG A 432 0.44 -5.27 19.02
N ILE A 433 0.92 -6.39 18.50
CA ILE A 433 1.47 -7.49 19.30
C ILE A 433 2.95 -7.63 18.93
N GLN A 434 3.82 -7.40 19.92
CA GLN A 434 5.28 -7.35 19.74
C GLN A 434 6.03 -8.44 20.51
N SER A 435 5.30 -9.30 21.23
CA SER A 435 5.88 -10.39 22.00
C SER A 435 4.86 -11.50 22.20
N PHE A 436 5.33 -12.73 22.40
CA PHE A 436 4.45 -13.86 22.71
C PHE A 436 3.80 -13.74 24.09
N LYS A 437 4.39 -12.98 25.03
CA LYS A 437 3.71 -12.61 26.28
C LYS A 437 2.44 -11.80 26.00
N LYS A 438 2.55 -10.79 25.13
CA LYS A 438 1.39 -9.99 24.73
C LYS A 438 0.40 -10.80 23.89
N TRP A 439 0.89 -11.70 23.05
CA TRP A 439 0.06 -12.64 22.28
C TRP A 439 -0.84 -13.47 23.19
N GLN A 440 -0.30 -14.03 24.28
CA GLN A 440 -1.07 -14.80 25.25
C GLN A 440 -2.09 -13.92 25.99
N GLU A 441 -1.69 -12.72 26.43
CA GLU A 441 -2.56 -11.78 27.13
C GLU A 441 -3.79 -11.37 26.29
N VAL A 442 -3.59 -11.16 24.99
CA VAL A 442 -4.67 -10.66 24.11
C VAL A 442 -5.44 -11.77 23.41
N ASN A 443 -5.03 -13.03 23.58
CA ASN A 443 -5.69 -14.23 23.03
C ASN A 443 -6.30 -14.04 21.61
N PRO A 444 -5.48 -13.88 20.56
CA PRO A 444 -5.99 -13.66 19.22
C PRO A 444 -6.57 -14.96 18.63
N ILE A 445 -7.89 -15.03 18.50
CA ILE A 445 -8.62 -16.17 17.95
C ILE A 445 -8.90 -15.91 16.47
N LYS A 446 -8.48 -16.81 15.59
CA LYS A 446 -8.71 -16.68 14.15
C LYS A 446 -10.18 -16.95 13.81
N VAL A 447 -10.78 -16.08 13.01
CA VAL A 447 -12.18 -16.21 12.60
C VAL A 447 -12.36 -16.07 11.09
N ARG A 448 -13.38 -16.73 10.57
CA ARG A 448 -13.91 -16.53 9.22
C ARG A 448 -15.16 -15.68 9.30
N ILE A 449 -15.25 -14.70 8.42
CA ILE A 449 -16.45 -13.87 8.24
C ILE A 449 -16.98 -14.16 6.85
N ASN A 450 -18.22 -14.65 6.74
CA ASN A 450 -18.84 -14.88 5.44
C ASN A 450 -19.39 -13.58 4.83
N ARG A 451 -19.97 -13.66 3.62
CA ARG A 451 -20.50 -12.49 2.91
C ARG A 451 -21.69 -11.82 3.61
N LEU A 452 -22.31 -12.48 4.59
CA LEU A 452 -23.42 -11.97 5.38
C LEU A 452 -22.97 -11.41 6.74
N GLY A 453 -21.67 -11.41 7.03
CA GLY A 453 -21.12 -10.92 8.30
C GLY A 453 -21.16 -11.94 9.45
N GLN A 454 -21.51 -13.20 9.18
CA GLN A 454 -21.51 -14.23 10.21
C GLN A 454 -20.09 -14.65 10.56
N VAL A 455 -19.77 -14.66 11.85
CA VAL A 455 -18.44 -14.98 12.40
C VAL A 455 -18.38 -16.46 12.79
N THR A 456 -17.32 -17.14 12.39
CA THR A 456 -17.07 -18.55 12.75
C THR A 456 -15.59 -18.73 13.12
N PRO A 457 -15.24 -19.24 14.31
CA PRO A 457 -13.86 -19.57 14.65
C PRO A 457 -13.29 -20.64 13.70
N ILE A 458 -11.97 -20.60 13.45
CA ILE A 458 -11.26 -21.50 12.52
C ILE A 458 -10.32 -22.42 13.27
#